data_AF-A0AAW2XNU7-F1
#
_entry.id   AF-A0AAW2XNU7-F1
#
_cell.length_a   1.000
_cell.length_b   1.000
_cell.length_c   1.000
_cell.angle_alpha   90.00
_cell.angle_beta   90.00
_cell.angle_gamma   90.00
#
_symmetry.space_group_name_H-M   'P 1'
#
loop_
_entity.id
_entity.type
_entity.pdbx_description
1 polymer ?
#
loop_
_entity_poly.entity_id
_entity_poly.type
_entity_poly.pdbx_seq_one_letter_code
_entity_poly.pdbx_strand_id
1 'polypeptide(L)'
;MQLQDPSIDIHKEGKYLMHAVQELVSGDQCEGRFVFGRESKRPRESGDKDRFTKDGTNPKSLLQTLLMRAGHSPPKYKTKHLKTNEFRALVEFKGMQFVGKPKKNKALAEKDAAIEALAWLTHTSENNHNEDDNSPPDVTDNMLKLLGRRRRSKRHSR
;
A
#
# COMPACT_ATOMS: atom_id res chain seq x y z
N MET A 1 34.54 14.19 -8.60
CA MET A 1 33.53 13.38 -9.28
C MET A 1 33.97 13.23 -10.72
N GLN A 2 34.49 12.06 -11.09
CA GLN A 2 34.88 11.74 -12.47
C GLN A 2 34.07 10.52 -12.90
N LEU A 3 33.67 10.49 -14.17
CA LEU A 3 33.01 9.31 -14.72
C LEU A 3 33.98 8.13 -14.64
N GLN A 4 33.43 6.97 -14.29
CA GLN A 4 34.18 5.73 -14.16
C GLN A 4 34.75 5.26 -15.51
N ASP A 5 34.13 5.69 -16.62
CA ASP A 5 34.67 5.56 -17.96
C ASP A 5 34.66 6.92 -18.67
N PRO A 6 35.80 7.64 -18.68
CA PRO A 6 35.89 8.96 -19.31
C PRO A 6 35.93 8.90 -20.84
N SER A 7 36.00 7.71 -21.45
CA SER A 7 35.96 7.54 -22.90
C SER A 7 34.54 7.57 -23.49
N ILE A 8 33.53 7.46 -22.63
CA ILE A 8 32.12 7.52 -23.01
C ILE A 8 31.75 8.96 -23.35
N ASP A 9 31.55 9.21 -24.65
CA ASP A 9 31.00 10.46 -25.15
C ASP A 9 29.48 10.49 -24.93
N ILE A 10 29.04 11.22 -23.91
CA ILE A 10 27.63 11.39 -23.55
C ILE A 10 26.78 11.99 -24.69
N HIS A 11 27.39 12.72 -25.63
CA HIS A 11 26.68 13.30 -26.77
C HIS A 11 26.47 12.26 -27.88
N LYS A 12 27.37 11.29 -28.00
CA LYS A 12 27.30 10.19 -28.98
C LYS A 12 26.48 9.01 -28.47
N GLU A 13 26.67 8.64 -27.21
CA GLU A 13 25.98 7.54 -26.52
C GLU A 13 24.64 7.99 -25.90
N GLY A 14 24.31 9.28 -25.98
CA GLY A 14 23.10 9.87 -25.42
C GLY A 14 21.81 9.19 -25.88
N LYS A 15 21.81 8.54 -27.06
CA LYS A 15 20.69 7.70 -27.53
C LYS A 15 20.37 6.54 -26.58
N TYR A 16 21.38 5.88 -26.01
CA TYR A 16 21.19 4.77 -25.07
C TYR A 16 20.71 5.27 -23.72
N LEU A 17 21.20 6.44 -23.30
CA LEU A 17 20.69 7.11 -22.10
C LEU A 17 19.21 7.46 -22.25
N MET A 18 18.82 8.04 -23.39
CA MET A 18 17.42 8.35 -23.67
C MET A 18 16.55 7.10 -23.80
N HIS A 19 17.06 6.01 -24.38
CA HIS A 19 16.36 4.73 -24.40
C HIS A 19 16.17 4.12 -23.01
N ALA A 20 17.18 4.17 -22.15
CA ALA A 20 17.07 3.71 -20.77
C ALA A 20 16.06 4.54 -19.97
N VAL A 21 16.04 5.86 -20.17
CA VAL A 21 15.02 6.75 -19.59
C VAL A 21 13.63 6.40 -20.13
N GLN A 22 13.50 6.19 -21.44
CA GLN A 22 12.23 5.79 -22.06
C GLN A 22 11.73 4.46 -21.50
N GLU A 23 12.59 3.46 -21.34
CA GLU A 23 12.24 2.16 -20.76
C GLU A 23 11.77 2.31 -19.31
N LEU A 24 12.50 3.08 -18.50
CA LEU A 24 12.14 3.37 -17.11
C LEU A 24 10.78 4.07 -17.00
N VAL A 25 10.55 5.10 -17.82
CA VAL A 25 9.30 5.89 -17.81
C VAL A 25 8.14 5.07 -18.37
N SER A 26 8.37 4.26 -19.40
CA SER A 26 7.33 3.42 -20.02
C SER A 26 6.87 2.30 -19.08
N GLY A 27 7.75 1.81 -18.20
CA GLY A 27 7.41 0.88 -17.11
C GLY A 27 6.81 1.56 -15.88
N ASP A 28 6.85 2.90 -15.78
CA ASP A 28 6.38 3.63 -14.62
C ASP A 28 4.88 3.95 -14.67
N GLN A 29 4.10 3.01 -14.19
CA GLN A 29 2.65 3.17 -13.99
C GLN A 29 2.29 4.17 -12.87
N CYS A 30 3.28 4.68 -12.12
CA CYS A 30 3.05 5.52 -10.96
C CYS A 30 3.18 7.00 -11.26
N GLU A 31 3.46 7.40 -12.50
CA GLU A 31 3.64 8.81 -12.89
C GLU A 31 4.68 9.55 -12.00
N GLY A 32 5.75 8.86 -11.59
CA GLY A 32 6.75 9.38 -10.66
C GLY A 32 6.26 9.54 -9.21
N ARG A 33 5.12 8.94 -8.85
CA ARG A 33 4.55 9.01 -7.50
C ARG A 33 4.90 7.77 -6.68
N PHE A 34 5.23 7.98 -5.42
CA PHE A 34 5.29 6.88 -4.46
C PHE A 34 3.87 6.37 -4.17
N VAL A 35 3.54 5.18 -4.68
CA VAL A 35 2.27 4.48 -4.43
C VAL A 35 2.47 3.32 -3.47
N PHE A 36 1.52 3.15 -2.56
CA PHE A 36 1.52 2.06 -1.60
C PHE A 36 0.94 0.78 -2.25
N GLY A 37 1.47 -0.39 -1.91
CA GLY A 37 0.92 -1.69 -2.34
C GLY A 37 1.30 -2.13 -3.76
N ARG A 38 2.22 -1.45 -4.44
CA ARG A 38 2.77 -1.93 -5.71
C ARG A 38 3.86 -2.97 -5.42
N GLU A 39 3.57 -4.22 -5.73
CA GLU A 39 4.59 -5.25 -5.71
C GLU A 39 5.46 -5.11 -6.96
N SER A 40 6.77 -4.91 -6.77
CA SER A 40 7.73 -5.08 -7.86
C SER A 40 7.59 -6.51 -8.39
N LYS A 41 7.72 -6.74 -9.71
CA LYS A 41 7.65 -8.05 -10.38
C LYS A 41 8.75 -9.04 -9.94
N ARG A 42 8.98 -9.20 -8.64
CA ARG A 42 9.77 -10.28 -8.08
C ARG A 42 8.86 -11.51 -8.00
N PRO A 43 9.37 -12.72 -8.27
CA PRO A 43 8.61 -13.95 -8.12
C PRO A 43 7.97 -14.02 -6.73
N ARG A 44 6.64 -14.09 -6.68
CA ARG A 44 5.87 -14.14 -5.44
C ARG A 44 5.93 -15.54 -4.84
N GLU A 45 6.32 -15.63 -3.57
CA GLU A 45 5.88 -16.71 -2.69
C GLU A 45 4.50 -16.34 -2.13
N SER A 46 3.53 -17.24 -2.33
CA SER A 46 2.13 -17.11 -1.98
C SER A 46 1.93 -17.01 -0.47
N GLY A 47 1.68 -15.78 0.01
CA GLY A 47 1.43 -15.51 1.43
C GLY A 47 0.82 -14.13 1.67
N ASP A 48 -0.45 -13.95 1.30
CA ASP A 48 -1.20 -12.67 1.41
C ASP A 48 -1.31 -12.12 2.85
N LYS A 49 -1.01 -12.93 3.87
CA LYS A 49 -1.05 -12.52 5.27
C LYS A 49 0.11 -11.61 5.71
N ASP A 50 1.20 -11.55 4.94
CA ASP A 50 2.41 -10.82 5.35
C ASP A 50 2.60 -9.49 4.60
N ARG A 51 1.69 -9.11 3.71
CA ARG A 51 1.83 -7.88 2.88
C ARG A 51 2.02 -6.59 3.68
N PHE A 52 1.55 -6.55 4.93
CA PHE A 52 1.67 -5.38 5.81
C PHE A 52 2.87 -5.44 6.77
N THR A 53 3.67 -6.51 6.69
CA THR A 53 4.77 -6.81 7.61
C THR A 53 6.07 -7.24 6.92
N LYS A 54 6.02 -7.61 5.63
CA LYS A 54 7.13 -8.15 4.84
C LYS A 54 8.29 -7.17 4.61
N ASP A 55 8.01 -5.88 4.50
CA ASP A 55 9.04 -4.84 4.24
C ASP A 55 9.56 -4.17 5.54
N GLY A 56 9.41 -4.82 6.70
CA GLY A 56 9.77 -4.22 7.99
C GLY A 56 8.84 -3.07 8.43
N THR A 57 7.79 -2.80 7.64
CA THR A 57 6.81 -1.76 7.94
C THR A 57 5.92 -2.20 9.11
N ASN A 58 5.75 -1.34 10.10
CA ASN A 58 4.87 -1.61 11.24
C ASN A 58 3.41 -1.25 10.87
N PRO A 59 2.46 -2.21 10.92
CA PRO A 59 1.06 -1.98 10.60
C PRO A 59 0.42 -0.79 11.33
N LYS A 60 0.81 -0.52 12.57
CA LYS A 60 0.30 0.62 13.35
C LYS A 60 0.75 1.95 12.74
N SER A 61 2.05 2.05 12.41
CA SER A 61 2.64 3.26 11.80
C SER A 61 2.11 3.49 10.39
N LEU A 62 1.91 2.42 9.62
CA LEU A 62 1.34 2.48 8.29
C LEU A 62 -0.11 2.98 8.33
N LEU A 63 -0.95 2.38 9.17
CA LEU A 63 -2.34 2.79 9.34
C LEU A 63 -2.44 4.27 9.76
N GLN A 64 -1.63 4.69 10.72
CA GLN A 64 -1.56 6.08 11.14
C GLN A 64 -1.17 7.01 9.98
N THR A 65 -0.13 6.65 9.22
CA THR A 65 0.35 7.45 8.08
C THR A 65 -0.73 7.59 7.01
N LEU A 66 -1.42 6.50 6.67
CA LEU A 66 -2.51 6.52 5.69
C LEU A 66 -3.66 7.44 6.13
N LEU A 67 -4.06 7.37 7.41
CA LEU A 67 -5.11 8.21 7.97
C LEU A 67 -4.71 9.69 7.96
N MET A 68 -3.51 10.01 8.45
CA MET A 68 -3.01 11.38 8.51
C MET A 68 -2.82 11.99 7.11
N ARG A 69 -2.28 11.22 6.16
CA ARG A 69 -2.11 11.66 4.76
C ARG A 69 -3.45 11.94 4.07
N ALA A 70 -4.49 11.23 4.48
CA ALA A 70 -5.85 11.46 4.03
C ALA A 70 -6.57 12.59 4.80
N GLY A 71 -5.89 13.29 5.71
CA GLY A 71 -6.44 14.39 6.50
C GLY A 71 -7.31 13.94 7.69
N HIS A 72 -7.27 12.67 8.07
CA HIS A 72 -8.03 12.15 9.21
C HIS A 72 -7.21 12.19 10.50
N SER A 73 -7.94 12.18 11.63
CA SER A 73 -7.33 12.02 12.95
C SER A 73 -6.62 10.66 13.08
N PRO A 74 -5.56 10.56 13.91
CA PRO A 74 -4.87 9.30 14.15
C PRO A 74 -5.80 8.22 14.75
N PRO A 75 -5.51 6.93 14.51
CA PRO A 75 -6.33 5.83 14.98
C PRO A 75 -6.23 5.66 16.51
N LYS A 76 -7.35 5.37 17.17
CA LYS A 76 -7.42 5.12 18.61
C LYS A 76 -7.42 3.62 18.89
N TYR A 77 -6.52 3.16 19.76
CA TYR A 77 -6.43 1.75 20.16
C TYR A 77 -7.03 1.53 21.54
N LYS A 78 -7.84 0.47 21.68
CA LYS A 78 -8.41 0.01 22.95
C LYS A 78 -8.12 -1.48 23.08
N THR A 79 -7.40 -1.88 24.13
CA THR A 79 -7.04 -3.27 24.35
C THR A 79 -7.70 -3.79 25.63
N LYS A 80 -8.29 -4.98 25.56
CA LYS A 80 -8.91 -5.68 26.68
C LYS A 80 -8.18 -6.98 26.96
N HIS A 81 -7.99 -7.29 28.23
CA HIS A 81 -7.53 -8.61 28.67
C HIS A 81 -8.72 -9.57 28.77
N LEU A 82 -8.57 -10.76 28.20
CA LEU A 82 -9.57 -11.83 28.20
C LEU A 82 -9.29 -12.81 29.34
N LYS A 83 -10.32 -13.57 29.73
CA LYS A 83 -10.21 -14.62 30.76
C LYS A 83 -9.26 -15.76 30.35
N THR A 84 -8.93 -15.87 29.07
CA THR A 84 -8.03 -16.87 28.49
C THR A 84 -6.54 -16.49 28.58
N ASN A 85 -6.17 -15.46 29.35
CA ASN A 85 -4.83 -14.87 29.39
C ASN A 85 -4.36 -14.32 28.03
N GLU A 86 -5.31 -13.84 27.22
CA GLU A 86 -5.05 -13.24 25.92
C GLU A 86 -5.53 -11.79 25.89
N PHE A 87 -4.95 -11.00 25.01
CA PHE A 87 -5.33 -9.62 24.75
C PHE A 87 -6.11 -9.54 23.44
N ARG A 88 -7.21 -8.78 23.44
CA ARG A 88 -7.96 -8.44 22.23
C ARG A 88 -7.98 -6.93 22.09
N ALA A 89 -7.52 -6.44 20.94
CA ALA A 89 -7.47 -5.01 20.67
C ALA A 89 -8.52 -4.62 19.63
N LEU A 90 -8.97 -3.39 19.75
CA LEU A 90 -9.87 -2.69 18.85
C LEU A 90 -9.17 -1.41 18.39
N VAL A 91 -9.26 -1.11 17.10
CA VAL A 91 -8.81 0.16 16.53
C VAL A 91 -9.99 0.94 15.98
N GLU A 92 -10.05 2.23 16.28
CA GLU A 92 -11.15 3.12 15.94
C GLU A 92 -10.66 4.35 15.19
N PHE A 93 -11.24 4.64 14.02
CA PHE A 93 -11.00 5.85 13.25
C PHE A 93 -12.20 6.16 12.37
N LYS A 94 -12.51 7.45 12.15
CA LYS A 94 -13.64 7.89 11.29
C LYS A 94 -14.98 7.20 11.65
N GLY A 95 -15.20 6.91 12.94
CA GLY A 95 -16.39 6.18 13.43
C GLY A 95 -16.43 4.68 13.10
N MET A 96 -15.41 4.15 12.42
CA MET A 96 -15.24 2.73 12.15
C MET A 96 -14.47 2.06 13.27
N GLN A 97 -14.81 0.80 13.57
CA GLN A 97 -14.13 -0.01 14.59
C GLN A 97 -13.75 -1.37 14.02
N PHE A 98 -12.46 -1.71 14.14
CA PHE A 98 -11.92 -2.98 13.68
C PHE A 98 -11.35 -3.75 14.87
N VAL A 99 -11.72 -5.02 15.00
CA VAL A 99 -11.35 -5.83 16.16
C VAL A 99 -10.38 -6.91 15.72
N GLY A 100 -9.18 -6.87 16.27
CA GLY A 100 -8.17 -7.90 16.05
C GLY A 100 -8.53 -9.22 16.73
N LYS A 101 -7.86 -10.28 16.28
CA LYS A 101 -7.88 -11.60 16.90
C LYS A 101 -7.23 -11.54 18.29
N PRO A 102 -7.65 -12.39 19.24
CA PRO A 102 -6.95 -12.56 20.50
C PRO A 102 -5.48 -12.92 20.29
N LYS A 103 -4.57 -12.32 21.06
CA LYS A 103 -3.13 -12.59 21.04
C LYS A 103 -2.57 -12.65 22.44
N LYS A 104 -1.48 -13.39 22.63
CA LYS A 104 -0.81 -13.52 23.93
C LYS A 104 -0.21 -12.23 24.49
N ASN A 105 -0.01 -11.20 23.66
CA ASN A 105 0.62 -9.95 24.09
C ASN A 105 -0.17 -8.73 23.61
N LYS A 106 -0.22 -7.67 24.44
CA LYS A 106 -0.95 -6.42 24.15
C LYS A 106 -0.53 -5.82 22.81
N ALA A 107 0.78 -5.72 22.57
CA ALA A 107 1.33 -5.15 21.33
C ALA A 107 0.95 -5.97 20.08
N LEU A 108 0.92 -7.31 20.21
CA LEU A 108 0.53 -8.19 19.11
C LEU A 108 -0.96 -8.06 18.80
N ALA A 109 -1.81 -7.91 19.83
CA ALA A 109 -3.23 -7.68 19.64
C ALA A 109 -3.51 -6.37 18.90
N GLU A 110 -2.83 -5.28 19.28
CA GLU A 110 -2.94 -3.97 18.61
C GLU A 110 -2.43 -4.04 17.16
N LYS A 111 -1.35 -4.78 16.92
CA LYS A 111 -0.84 -5.03 15.57
C LYS A 111 -1.86 -5.77 14.71
N ASP A 112 -2.50 -6.81 15.26
CA ASP A 112 -3.52 -7.59 14.55
C ASP A 112 -4.77 -6.74 14.23
N ALA A 113 -5.22 -5.92 15.19
CA ALA A 113 -6.31 -4.97 14.93
C ALA A 113 -5.97 -3.96 13.81
N ALA A 114 -4.71 -3.50 13.74
CA ALA A 114 -4.26 -2.63 12.66
C ALA A 114 -4.24 -3.36 11.31
N ILE A 115 -3.87 -4.64 11.29
CA ILE A 115 -3.91 -5.47 10.07
C ILE A 115 -5.34 -5.62 9.56
N GLU A 116 -6.32 -5.86 10.44
CA GLU A 116 -7.74 -5.96 10.04
C GLU A 116 -8.24 -4.64 9.43
N ALA A 117 -7.89 -3.50 10.05
CA ALA A 117 -8.21 -2.19 9.50
C ALA A 117 -7.55 -1.96 8.12
N LEU A 118 -6.26 -2.27 7.99
CA LEU A 118 -5.53 -2.15 6.73
C LEU A 118 -6.10 -3.07 5.65
N ALA A 119 -6.46 -4.30 6.01
CA ALA A 119 -7.08 -5.24 5.10
C ALA A 119 -8.42 -4.72 4.59
N TRP A 120 -9.24 -4.08 5.43
CA TRP A 120 -10.47 -3.42 5.00
C TRP A 120 -10.22 -2.23 4.07
N LEU A 121 -9.22 -1.41 4.41
CA LEU A 121 -8.81 -0.29 3.57
C LEU A 121 -8.35 -0.79 2.21
N THR A 122 -7.59 -1.88 2.13
CA THR A 122 -7.08 -2.43 0.87
C THR A 122 -7.93 -3.56 0.31
N HIS A 123 -9.13 -3.81 0.83
CA HIS A 123 -10.03 -4.82 0.25
C HIS A 123 -10.56 -4.25 -1.07
N THR A 124 -10.10 -4.81 -2.18
CA THR A 124 -10.77 -4.63 -3.47
C THR A 124 -12.16 -5.24 -3.34
N SER A 125 -13.19 -4.57 -3.85
CA SER A 125 -14.50 -5.20 -3.98
C SER A 125 -14.32 -6.37 -4.98
N GLU A 126 -14.26 -7.57 -4.43
CA GLU A 126 -14.52 -8.89 -5.02
C GLU A 126 -14.18 -9.09 -6.51
N ASN A 127 -13.30 -10.07 -6.76
CA ASN A 127 -13.39 -11.02 -7.88
C ASN A 127 -13.77 -10.47 -9.26
N ASN A 128 -12.81 -9.84 -9.94
CA ASN A 128 -12.66 -10.11 -11.37
C ASN A 128 -11.21 -10.54 -11.62
N HIS A 129 -10.93 -11.81 -11.35
CA HIS A 129 -9.87 -12.53 -12.06
C HIS A 129 -10.31 -12.64 -13.52
N ASN A 130 -10.17 -11.55 -14.26
CA ASN A 130 -9.81 -11.64 -15.66
C ASN A 130 -8.33 -11.31 -15.69
N GLU A 131 -7.54 -12.38 -15.72
CA GLU A 131 -6.13 -12.36 -16.07
C GLU A 131 -6.01 -11.78 -17.48
N ASP A 132 -5.95 -10.45 -17.62
CA ASP A 132 -5.40 -9.74 -18.79
C ASP A 132 -5.53 -8.20 -18.73
N ASP A 133 -6.09 -7.62 -17.67
CA ASP A 133 -6.19 -6.16 -17.60
C ASP A 133 -4.92 -5.55 -16.98
N ASN A 134 -4.08 -4.94 -17.83
CA ASN A 134 -2.90 -4.12 -17.50
C ASN A 134 -3.25 -2.83 -16.72
N SER A 135 -4.38 -2.82 -16.01
CA SER A 135 -4.83 -1.72 -15.19
C SER A 135 -3.88 -1.50 -14.00
N PRO A 136 -3.52 -0.25 -13.68
CA PRO A 136 -2.72 0.07 -12.49
C PRO A 136 -3.33 -0.56 -11.23
N PRO A 137 -2.53 -0.97 -10.23
CA PRO A 137 -3.06 -1.51 -8.98
C PRO A 137 -4.09 -0.53 -8.42
N ASP A 138 -5.35 -0.95 -8.50
CA ASP A 138 -6.48 -0.06 -8.32
C ASP A 138 -6.54 0.33 -6.84
N VAL A 139 -6.36 1.62 -6.56
CA VAL A 139 -6.61 2.15 -5.22
C VAL A 139 -8.04 1.79 -4.89
N THR A 140 -8.24 1.00 -3.84
CA THR A 140 -9.56 0.51 -3.49
C THR A 140 -10.54 1.65 -3.27
N ASP A 141 -11.82 1.40 -3.52
CA ASP A 141 -12.88 2.40 -3.29
C ASP A 141 -12.87 2.91 -1.83
N ASN A 142 -12.53 2.04 -0.88
CA ASN A 142 -12.37 2.41 0.53
C ASN A 142 -11.20 3.37 0.74
N MET A 143 -10.07 3.18 0.05
CA MET A 143 -8.95 4.12 0.10
C MET A 143 -9.24 5.44 -0.62
N LEU A 144 -9.94 5.42 -1.76
CA LEU A 144 -10.39 6.62 -2.46
C LEU A 144 -11.32 7.47 -1.58
N LYS A 145 -12.28 6.83 -0.90
CA LYS A 145 -13.16 7.46 0.10
C LYS A 145 -12.41 8.04 1.29
N LEU A 146 -11.27 7.45 1.67
CA LEU A 146 -10.42 8.00 2.72
C LEU A 146 -9.71 9.26 2.21
N LEU A 147 -9.11 9.20 1.01
CA LEU A 147 -8.32 10.26 0.40
C LEU A 147 -9.15 11.44 -0.17
N GLY A 148 -10.49 11.38 -0.10
CA GLY A 148 -11.38 12.39 -0.67
C GLY A 148 -11.34 12.47 -2.21
N ARG A 149 -10.75 11.46 -2.86
CA ARG A 149 -10.59 11.42 -4.32
C ARG A 149 -11.76 10.67 -4.93
N ARG A 150 -12.60 11.37 -5.72
CA ARG A 150 -13.58 10.72 -6.59
C ARG A 150 -12.88 10.22 -7.85
N ARG A 151 -13.15 8.98 -8.27
CA ARG A 151 -12.75 8.50 -9.60
C ARG A 151 -13.31 9.49 -10.63
N ARG A 152 -12.43 10.14 -11.40
CA ARG A 152 -12.87 10.86 -12.60
C ARG A 152 -13.36 9.81 -13.58
N SER A 153 -14.66 9.77 -13.87
CA SER A 153 -15.16 8.95 -14.95
C SER A 153 -14.51 9.41 -16.25
N LYS A 154 -13.81 8.52 -16.95
CA LYS A 154 -13.45 8.74 -18.35
C LYS A 154 -14.78 8.85 -19.11
N ARG A 155 -15.21 10.09 -19.40
CA ARG A 155 -16.24 10.31 -20.42
C ARG A 155 -15.61 9.84 -21.73
N HIS A 156 -16.08 8.72 -22.26
CA HIS A 156 -15.86 8.38 -23.66
C HIS A 156 -16.53 9.47 -24.50
N SER A 157 -15.73 10.37 -25.06
CA SER A 157 -16.16 11.16 -26.21
C SER A 157 -16.27 10.20 -27.40
N ARG A 158 -17.46 10.15 -27.99
CA ARG A 158 -17.73 9.47 -29.26
C ARG A 158 -16.90 10.06 -30.38
#